data_AF-A0A0F7SJY0-F1
#
_entry.id   AF-A0A0F7SJY0-F1
#
_cell.length_a   1.000
_cell.length_b   1.000
_cell.length_c   1.000
_cell.angle_alpha   90.00
_cell.angle_beta   90.00
_cell.angle_gamma   90.00
#
_symmetry.space_group_name_H-M   'P 1'
#
loop_
_entity.id
_entity.type
_entity.pdbx_description
1 polymer ?
#
loop_
_entity_poly.entity_id
_entity_poly.type
_entity_poly.pdbx_seq_one_letter_code
_entity_poly.pdbx_strand_id
1 'polypeptide(L)'
;MLTIWQKAFRQPAYLPLDELADRGWKECAVRRLMDRLKKEIREGRMMGHLPVCWGVLCAVLGLTLERTLHLHLYLHTRSILSSSVRLNQTGPYHAQTILLYTIQPLIEAELALYRASPGMGGVRSSEGIPRTQEEAEKADEQESEAGPMNCWPLGEILQGRHDVMHSRMFNT
;
A
#
# COMPACT_ATOMS: atom_id res chain seq x y z
N MET A 1 -10.40 7.46 31.41
CA MET A 1 -9.26 7.28 30.48
C MET A 1 -9.53 7.81 29.06
N LEU A 2 -10.77 7.91 28.58
CA LEU A 2 -11.09 8.46 27.24
C LEU A 2 -10.99 10.01 27.13
N THR A 3 -11.07 10.74 28.25
CA THR A 3 -11.08 12.21 28.27
C THR A 3 -9.72 12.85 28.00
N ILE A 4 -8.63 12.15 28.30
CA ILE A 4 -7.26 12.64 28.04
C ILE A 4 -6.93 12.52 26.55
N TRP A 5 -7.35 11.42 25.92
CA TRP A 5 -7.20 11.21 24.47
C TRP A 5 -7.99 12.25 23.68
N GLN A 6 -9.26 12.52 24.02
CA GLN A 6 -10.03 13.58 23.36
C GLN A 6 -9.40 14.99 23.49
N LYS A 7 -8.68 15.25 24.59
CA LYS A 7 -7.99 16.53 24.79
C LYS A 7 -6.68 16.61 24.01
N ALA A 8 -6.02 15.48 23.75
CA ALA A 8 -4.82 15.40 22.92
C ALA A 8 -5.10 15.63 21.42
N PHE A 9 -6.29 15.23 20.93
CA PHE A 9 -6.74 15.51 19.56
C PHE A 9 -7.48 16.84 19.42
N ARG A 10 -7.62 17.63 20.48
CA ARG A 10 -8.18 18.98 20.37
C ARG A 10 -7.12 19.92 19.78
N GLN A 11 -7.56 20.68 18.78
CA GLN A 11 -6.72 21.64 18.09
C GLN A 11 -6.03 22.60 19.07
N PRO A 12 -4.71 22.80 18.97
CA PRO A 12 -4.04 23.86 19.69
C PRO A 12 -4.53 25.22 19.18
N ALA A 13 -4.93 26.09 20.10
CA ALA A 13 -5.53 27.40 19.80
C ALA A 13 -4.62 28.38 19.02
N TYR A 14 -3.36 28.01 18.77
CA TYR A 14 -2.36 28.85 18.08
C TYR A 14 -2.17 28.50 16.60
N LEU A 15 -2.86 27.49 16.05
CA LEU A 15 -2.72 27.15 14.62
C LEU A 15 -3.55 28.12 13.75
N PRO A 16 -3.00 28.71 12.67
CA PRO A 16 -3.71 29.64 11.80
C PRO A 16 -4.98 29.02 11.18
N LEU A 17 -6.10 29.75 11.21
CA LEU A 17 -7.39 29.32 10.65
C LEU A 17 -7.36 29.10 9.13
N ASP A 18 -6.44 29.77 8.42
CA ASP A 18 -6.28 29.69 6.97
C ASP A 18 -5.74 28.32 6.50
N GLU A 19 -4.78 27.75 7.24
CA GLU A 19 -4.34 26.37 7.02
C GLU A 19 -5.44 25.35 7.31
N LEU A 20 -6.41 25.71 8.15
CA LEU A 20 -7.50 24.82 8.54
C LEU A 20 -8.63 24.80 7.50
N ALA A 21 -8.92 25.92 6.85
CA ALA A 21 -9.83 25.96 5.70
C ALA A 21 -9.29 25.08 4.56
N ASP A 22 -7.97 25.12 4.35
CA ASP A 22 -7.25 24.26 3.40
C ASP A 22 -7.30 22.77 3.81
N ARG A 23 -7.23 22.47 5.11
CA ARG A 23 -7.42 21.10 5.65
C ARG A 23 -8.87 20.63 5.56
N GLY A 24 -9.85 21.51 5.78
CA GLY A 24 -11.27 21.17 5.78
C GLY A 24 -11.78 20.73 4.41
N TRP A 25 -11.36 21.39 3.32
CA TRP A 25 -11.71 20.92 1.98
C TRP A 25 -10.99 19.62 1.62
N LYS A 26 -9.73 19.43 2.05
CA LYS A 26 -9.01 18.16 1.91
C LYS A 26 -9.73 17.04 2.62
N GLU A 27 -10.16 17.22 3.87
CA GLU A 27 -10.94 16.23 4.62
C GLU A 27 -12.26 15.87 3.92
N CYS A 28 -12.97 16.86 3.37
CA CYS A 28 -14.20 16.62 2.61
C CYS A 28 -13.94 15.86 1.30
N ALA A 29 -12.88 16.22 0.57
CA ALA A 29 -12.49 15.55 -0.67
C ALA A 29 -12.06 14.10 -0.41
N VAL A 30 -11.25 13.88 0.63
CA VAL A 30 -10.82 12.56 1.10
C VAL A 30 -12.02 11.71 1.47
N ARG A 31 -12.97 12.26 2.23
CA ARG A 31 -14.19 11.54 2.63
C ARG A 31 -15.01 11.12 1.41
N ARG A 32 -15.19 12.02 0.43
CA ARG A 32 -15.88 11.71 -0.84
C ARG A 32 -15.16 10.62 -1.63
N LEU A 33 -13.83 10.66 -1.70
CA LEU A 33 -13.02 9.63 -2.36
C LEU A 33 -13.18 8.28 -1.66
N MET A 34 -13.12 8.24 -0.33
CA MET A 34 -13.33 7.04 0.47
C MET A 34 -14.72 6.46 0.31
N ASP A 35 -15.75 7.30 0.30
CA ASP A 35 -17.13 6.85 0.13
C ASP A 35 -17.36 6.29 -1.28
N ARG A 36 -16.74 6.90 -2.31
CA ARG A 36 -16.75 6.37 -3.67
C ARG A 36 -16.02 5.02 -3.75
N LEU A 37 -14.80 4.91 -3.20
CA LEU A 37 -14.03 3.66 -3.18
C LEU A 37 -14.82 2.54 -2.49
N LYS A 38 -15.41 2.82 -1.33
CA LYS A 38 -16.24 1.85 -0.60
C LYS A 38 -17.46 1.41 -1.41
N LYS A 39 -18.09 2.33 -2.14
CA LYS A 39 -19.24 2.03 -3.01
C LYS A 39 -18.83 1.09 -4.14
N GLU A 40 -17.75 1.40 -4.85
CA GLU A 40 -17.22 0.55 -5.95
C GLU A 40 -16.82 -0.86 -5.46
N ILE A 41 -16.24 -0.96 -4.26
CA ILE A 41 -15.91 -2.26 -3.63
C ILE A 41 -17.18 -3.05 -3.29
N ARG A 42 -18.22 -2.40 -2.73
CA ARG A 42 -19.49 -3.08 -2.40
C ARG A 42 -20.26 -3.51 -3.64
N GLU A 43 -20.13 -2.77 -4.72
CA GLU A 43 -20.74 -3.09 -6.02
C GLU A 43 -19.95 -4.14 -6.80
N GLY A 44 -18.80 -4.59 -6.27
CA GLY A 44 -17.96 -5.62 -6.91
C GLY A 44 -17.22 -5.16 -8.16
N ARG A 45 -17.22 -3.84 -8.44
CA ARG A 45 -16.56 -3.26 -9.61
C ARG A 45 -15.05 -3.14 -9.44
N MET A 46 -14.57 -3.09 -8.20
CA MET A 46 -13.15 -3.08 -7.86
C MET A 46 -12.85 -4.09 -6.77
N MET A 47 -11.79 -4.88 -6.95
CA MET A 47 -11.29 -5.76 -5.89
C MET A 47 -10.56 -4.91 -4.84
N GLY A 48 -11.07 -4.92 -3.61
CA GLY A 48 -10.54 -4.15 -2.48
C GLY A 48 -9.25 -4.73 -1.91
N HIS A 49 -8.22 -4.90 -2.74
CA HIS A 49 -6.94 -5.45 -2.31
C HIS A 49 -6.24 -4.51 -1.32
N LEU A 50 -5.51 -5.10 -0.37
CA LEU A 50 -4.78 -4.37 0.67
C LEU A 50 -3.79 -3.33 0.12
N PRO A 51 -2.98 -3.61 -0.93
CA PRO A 51 -2.02 -2.63 -1.45
C PRO A 51 -2.69 -1.37 -2.02
N VAL A 52 -3.86 -1.51 -2.64
CA VAL A 52 -4.64 -0.39 -3.21
C VAL A 52 -5.15 0.50 -2.07
N CYS A 53 -5.78 -0.10 -1.06
CA CYS A 53 -6.29 0.65 0.10
C CYS A 53 -5.15 1.35 0.87
N TRP A 54 -4.00 0.68 0.99
CA TRP A 54 -2.79 1.23 1.60
C TRP A 54 -2.28 2.46 0.84
N GLY A 55 -2.19 2.37 -0.49
CA GLY A 55 -1.76 3.49 -1.34
C GLY A 55 -2.66 4.71 -1.18
N VAL A 56 -3.99 4.53 -1.20
CA VAL A 56 -4.92 5.65 -1.00
C VAL A 56 -4.79 6.23 0.41
N LEU A 57 -4.65 5.39 1.44
CA LEU A 57 -4.44 5.87 2.81
C LEU A 57 -3.16 6.71 2.94
N CYS A 58 -2.06 6.26 2.36
CA CYS A 58 -0.80 6.99 2.41
C CYS A 58 -0.85 8.29 1.59
N ALA A 59 -1.58 8.32 0.48
CA ALA A 59 -1.84 9.55 -0.28
C ALA A 59 -2.63 10.57 0.53
N VAL A 60 -3.65 10.12 1.27
CA VAL A 60 -4.43 10.97 2.20
C VAL A 60 -3.56 11.53 3.32
N LEU A 61 -2.63 10.72 3.85
CA LEU A 61 -1.66 11.14 4.86
C LEU A 61 -0.57 12.08 4.31
N GLY A 62 -0.55 12.34 3.01
CA GLY A 62 0.48 13.18 2.36
C GLY A 62 1.85 12.53 2.34
N LEU A 63 1.94 11.19 2.43
CA LEU A 63 3.20 10.48 2.32
C LEU A 63 3.63 10.42 0.85
N THR A 64 4.93 10.62 0.62
CA THR A 64 5.49 10.40 -0.71
C THR A 64 5.36 8.93 -1.09
N LEU A 65 5.24 8.67 -2.39
CA LEU A 65 5.12 7.31 -2.92
C LEU A 65 6.30 6.44 -2.50
N GLU A 66 7.51 6.98 -2.52
CA GLU A 66 8.72 6.26 -2.10
C GLU A 66 8.66 5.81 -0.64
N ARG A 67 8.23 6.69 0.27
CA ARG A 67 8.05 6.35 1.70
C ARG A 67 6.95 5.33 1.89
N THR A 68 5.89 5.44 1.11
CA THR A 68 4.76 4.51 1.11
C THR A 68 5.19 3.10 0.71
N LEU A 69 5.97 2.99 -0.38
CA LEU A 69 6.52 1.73 -0.87
C LEU A 69 7.50 1.12 0.11
N HIS A 70 8.45 1.92 0.63
CA HIS A 70 9.39 1.47 1.66
C HIS A 70 8.64 0.88 2.86
N LEU A 71 7.70 1.63 3.43
CA LEU A 71 6.93 1.20 4.60
C LEU A 71 6.11 -0.06 4.31
N HIS A 72 5.48 -0.13 3.14
CA HIS A 72 4.70 -1.29 2.73
C HIS A 72 5.56 -2.56 2.68
N LEU A 73 6.69 -2.51 1.95
CA LEU A 73 7.61 -3.63 1.80
C LEU A 73 8.20 -4.05 3.15
N TYR A 74 8.59 -3.08 3.97
CA TYR A 74 9.16 -3.33 5.28
C TYR A 74 8.16 -3.99 6.24
N LEU A 75 6.92 -3.48 6.32
CA LEU A 75 5.87 -4.04 7.17
C LEU A 75 5.44 -5.44 6.71
N HIS A 76 5.38 -5.65 5.39
CA HIS A 76 5.09 -6.95 4.81
C HIS A 76 6.17 -7.97 5.19
N THR A 77 7.44 -7.62 4.99
CA THR A 77 8.56 -8.53 5.29
C THR A 77 8.69 -8.82 6.78
N ARG A 78 8.45 -7.81 7.64
CA ARG A 78 8.38 -8.02 9.10
C ARG A 78 7.30 -9.04 9.47
N SER A 79 6.14 -9.00 8.80
CA SER A 79 5.04 -9.94 9.05
C SER A 79 5.38 -11.37 8.61
N ILE A 80 6.10 -11.51 7.49
CA ILE A 80 6.66 -12.80 7.03
C ILE A 80 7.64 -13.36 8.05
N LEU A 81 8.61 -12.55 8.51
CA LEU A 81 9.58 -12.97 9.51
C LEU A 81 8.92 -13.35 10.84
N SER A 82 7.94 -12.58 11.30
CA SER A 82 7.14 -12.91 12.48
C SER A 82 6.46 -14.29 12.33
N SER A 83 5.94 -14.57 11.14
CA SER A 83 5.34 -15.88 10.83
C SER A 83 6.39 -17.00 10.82
N SER A 84 7.59 -16.76 10.26
CA SER A 84 8.71 -17.70 10.29
C SER A 84 9.16 -18.05 11.72
N VAL A 85 9.21 -17.05 12.61
CA VAL A 85 9.52 -17.27 14.03
C VAL A 85 8.44 -18.10 14.71
N ARG A 86 7.16 -17.82 14.46
CA ARG A 86 6.04 -18.63 14.98
C ARG A 86 6.04 -20.07 14.48
N LEU A 87 6.52 -20.29 13.26
CA LEU A 87 6.72 -21.63 12.67
C LEU A 87 7.97 -22.34 13.21
N ASN A 88 8.72 -21.71 14.12
CA ASN A 88 9.98 -22.20 14.66
C ASN A 88 11.04 -22.49 13.58
N GLN A 89 10.97 -21.81 12.43
CA GLN A 89 11.95 -21.93 11.35
C GLN A 89 13.17 -21.05 11.59
N THR A 90 12.96 -19.86 12.14
CA THR A 90 14.02 -18.89 12.44
C THR A 90 13.90 -18.39 13.87
N GLY A 91 15.03 -18.18 14.54
CA GLY A 91 15.05 -17.59 15.88
C GLY A 91 14.77 -16.08 15.84
N PRO A 92 14.27 -15.46 16.93
CA PRO A 92 13.91 -14.04 16.96
C PRO A 92 15.12 -13.12 16.68
N TYR A 93 16.30 -13.48 17.19
CA TYR A 93 17.53 -12.73 16.91
C TYR A 93 17.97 -12.86 15.46
N HIS A 94 17.86 -14.07 14.90
CA HIS A 94 18.21 -14.32 13.50
C HIS A 94 17.28 -13.56 12.55
N ALA A 95 15.97 -13.52 12.85
CA ALA A 95 15.01 -12.74 12.09
C ALA A 95 15.33 -11.24 12.10
N GLN A 96 15.79 -10.69 13.23
CA GLN A 96 16.24 -9.29 13.31
C GLN A 96 17.51 -9.05 12.48
N THR A 97 18.46 -9.99 12.50
CA THR A 97 19.65 -9.94 11.64
C THR A 97 19.28 -9.92 10.16
N ILE A 98 18.37 -10.80 9.72
CA ILE A 98 17.89 -10.83 8.32
C ILE A 98 17.22 -9.50 7.95
N LEU A 99 16.39 -8.94 8.84
CA LEU A 99 15.71 -7.67 8.61
C LEU A 99 16.70 -6.51 8.37
N LEU A 100 17.78 -6.45 9.15
CA LEU A 100 18.76 -5.37 9.06
C LEU A 100 19.75 -5.57 7.90
N TYR A 101 20.30 -6.77 7.73
CA TYR A 101 21.41 -6.97 6.80
C TYR A 101 21.00 -7.45 5.41
N THR A 102 19.84 -8.10 5.28
CA THR A 102 19.40 -8.69 4.00
C THR A 102 18.26 -7.89 3.39
N ILE A 103 17.25 -7.57 4.19
CA ILE A 103 16.01 -6.97 3.68
C ILE A 103 16.17 -5.47 3.41
N GLN A 104 16.84 -4.73 4.30
CA GLN A 104 17.08 -3.31 4.11
C GLN A 104 17.76 -2.99 2.75
N PRO A 105 18.92 -3.59 2.40
CA PRO A 105 19.56 -3.28 1.12
C PRO A 105 18.73 -3.75 -0.08
N LEU A 106 17.94 -4.82 0.08
CA LEU A 106 17.04 -5.29 -0.97
C LEU A 106 15.92 -4.27 -1.26
N ILE A 107 15.30 -3.72 -0.22
CA ILE A 107 14.27 -2.67 -0.37
C ILE A 107 14.89 -1.42 -1.03
N GLU A 108 16.10 -1.05 -0.61
CA GLU A 108 16.79 0.11 -1.18
C GLU A 108 17.15 -0.09 -2.66
N ALA A 109 17.54 -1.30 -3.06
CA ALA A 109 17.77 -1.66 -4.45
C ALA A 109 16.49 -1.58 -5.30
N GLU A 110 15.38 -2.13 -4.81
CA GLU A 110 14.08 -2.06 -5.51
C GLU A 110 13.56 -0.63 -5.65
N LEU A 111 13.72 0.19 -4.60
CA LEU A 111 13.37 1.61 -4.67
C LEU A 111 14.26 2.36 -5.65
N ALA A 112 15.54 1.99 -5.79
CA ALA A 112 16.43 2.57 -6.78
C ALA A 112 16.01 2.20 -8.22
N LEU A 113 15.59 0.97 -8.45
CA LEU A 113 15.01 0.54 -9.74
C LEU A 113 13.72 1.32 -10.05
N TYR A 114 12.85 1.47 -9.06
CA TYR A 114 11.62 2.27 -9.21
C TYR A 114 11.92 3.74 -9.58
N ARG A 115 12.91 4.36 -8.93
CA ARG A 115 13.35 5.73 -9.26
C ARG A 115 13.89 5.83 -10.69
N ALA A 116 14.57 4.80 -11.18
CA ALA A 116 15.14 4.77 -12.53
C ALA A 116 14.07 4.54 -13.62
N SER A 117 12.92 3.96 -13.28
CA SER A 117 11.82 3.68 -14.22
C SER A 117 10.45 3.95 -13.59
N PRO A 118 10.06 5.23 -13.45
CA PRO A 118 8.78 5.62 -12.82
C PRO A 118 7.53 5.16 -13.60
N GLY A 119 7.67 4.59 -14.81
CA GLY A 119 6.56 4.10 -15.64
C GLY A 119 6.22 2.61 -15.48
N MET A 120 7.06 1.81 -14.82
CA MET A 120 6.89 0.34 -14.81
C MET A 120 5.91 -0.16 -13.72
N GLY A 121 5.46 0.74 -12.82
CA GLY A 121 4.59 0.40 -11.68
C GLY A 121 3.14 0.88 -11.80
N GLY A 122 2.69 1.39 -12.95
CA GLY A 122 1.32 1.89 -13.16
C GLY A 122 0.89 3.10 -12.31
N VAL A 123 1.73 3.59 -11.38
CA VAL A 123 1.39 4.76 -10.56
C VAL A 123 1.85 6.02 -11.26
N ARG A 124 1.00 6.57 -12.14
CA ARG A 124 1.21 7.92 -12.68
C ARG A 124 1.12 8.92 -11.52
N SER A 125 2.18 9.71 -11.33
CA SER A 125 2.08 10.98 -10.61
C SER A 125 0.95 11.80 -11.23
N SER A 126 0.18 12.48 -10.37
CA SER A 126 -1.12 13.13 -10.63
C SER A 126 -1.14 14.24 -11.70
N GLU A 127 -0.12 14.38 -12.54
CA GLU A 127 -0.02 15.43 -13.57
C GLU A 127 -0.75 15.10 -14.87
N GLY A 128 -1.29 13.89 -15.03
CA GLY A 128 -1.97 13.46 -16.25
C GLY A 128 -3.31 12.79 -16.00
N ILE A 129 -4.31 13.55 -15.52
CA ILE A 129 -5.71 13.10 -15.59
C ILE A 129 -6.14 13.29 -17.06
N PRO A 130 -6.50 12.24 -17.82
CA PRO A 130 -6.97 12.37 -19.19
C PRO A 130 -8.23 13.24 -19.21
N ARG A 131 -8.24 14.27 -20.06
CA ARG A 131 -9.36 15.24 -20.10
C ARG A 131 -10.47 14.81 -21.07
N THR A 132 -10.23 13.76 -21.87
CA THR A 132 -11.12 13.36 -22.96
C THR A 132 -11.27 11.83 -23.02
N GLN A 133 -12.48 11.33 -23.34
CA GLN A 133 -12.78 9.88 -23.40
C GLN A 133 -11.87 9.13 -24.39
N GLU A 134 -11.50 9.76 -25.50
CA GLU A 134 -10.60 9.19 -26.51
C GLU A 134 -9.13 9.06 -26.04
N GLU A 135 -8.71 9.85 -25.06
CA GLU A 135 -7.37 9.75 -24.45
C GLU A 135 -7.32 8.64 -23.39
N ALA A 136 -8.45 8.34 -22.76
CA ALA A 136 -8.58 7.23 -21.81
C ALA A 136 -8.56 5.88 -22.54
N GLU A 137 -9.25 5.76 -23.67
CA GLU A 137 -9.27 4.52 -24.47
C GLU A 137 -7.88 4.20 -25.06
N LYS A 138 -7.14 5.20 -25.54
CA LYS A 138 -5.74 5.02 -26.00
C LYS A 138 -4.75 4.74 -24.87
N ALA A 139 -5.00 5.23 -23.67
CA ALA A 139 -4.19 4.92 -22.50
C ALA A 139 -4.42 3.48 -22.01
N ASP A 140 -5.68 3.02 -21.96
CA ASP A 140 -6.04 1.63 -21.59
C ASP A 140 -5.43 0.58 -22.56
N GLU A 141 -5.37 0.90 -23.85
CA GLU A 141 -4.71 0.03 -24.86
C GLU A 141 -3.19 -0.07 -24.65
N GLN A 142 -2.52 1.00 -24.22
CA GLN A 142 -1.07 1.00 -23.93
C GLN A 142 -0.74 0.45 -22.53
N GLU A 143 -1.66 0.59 -21.57
CA GLU A 143 -1.52 0.13 -20.18
C GLU A 143 -1.74 -1.40 -20.04
N SER A 144 -2.44 -2.01 -21.01
CA SER A 144 -2.65 -3.47 -21.06
C SER A 144 -1.39 -4.29 -21.37
N GLU A 145 -0.34 -3.71 -21.98
CA GLU A 145 0.92 -4.43 -22.25
C GLU A 145 1.91 -4.43 -21.06
N ALA A 146 1.75 -3.51 -20.10
CA ALA A 146 2.68 -3.32 -18.98
C ALA A 146 1.99 -3.38 -17.60
N GLY A 147 0.92 -4.18 -17.48
CA GLY A 147 0.31 -4.46 -16.19
C GLY A 147 1.27 -5.25 -15.27
N PRO A 148 1.17 -5.11 -13.93
CA PRO A 148 1.95 -5.91 -12.99
C PRO A 148 1.49 -7.37 -13.04
N MET A 149 2.01 -8.11 -14.01
CA MET A 149 1.76 -9.53 -14.22
C MET A 149 2.95 -10.32 -13.71
N ASN A 150 3.21 -10.24 -12.40
CA ASN A 150 4.09 -11.21 -11.76
C ASN A 150 3.26 -12.47 -11.44
N CYS A 151 3.06 -13.31 -12.45
CA CYS A 151 2.77 -14.72 -12.20
C CYS A 151 4.07 -15.35 -11.73
N TRP A 152 4.33 -15.40 -10.43
CA TRP A 152 5.41 -16.22 -9.92
C TRP A 152 4.91 -17.69 -9.92
N PRO A 153 5.27 -18.53 -10.90
CA PRO A 153 4.65 -19.86 -11.06
C PRO A 153 4.89 -20.75 -9.84
N LEU A 154 6.02 -20.57 -9.16
CA LEU A 154 6.30 -21.29 -7.92
C LEU A 154 5.41 -20.81 -6.77
N GLY A 155 5.10 -19.51 -6.71
CA GLY A 155 4.16 -18.95 -5.74
C GLY A 155 2.78 -19.58 -5.87
N GLU A 156 2.27 -19.68 -7.10
CA GLU A 156 0.98 -20.34 -7.39
C GLU A 156 0.97 -21.82 -6.97
N ILE A 157 2.05 -22.56 -7.24
CA ILE A 157 2.18 -23.97 -6.82
C ILE A 157 2.22 -24.08 -5.30
N LEU A 158 2.98 -23.22 -4.62
CA LEU A 158 3.06 -23.21 -3.15
C LEU A 158 1.72 -22.84 -2.52
N GLN A 159 1.02 -21.87 -3.10
CA GLN A 159 -0.31 -21.46 -2.68
C GLN A 159 -1.32 -22.61 -2.84
N GLY A 160 -1.36 -23.27 -4.00
CA GLY A 160 -2.23 -24.42 -4.22
C GLY A 160 -1.94 -25.58 -3.26
N ARG A 161 -0.67 -25.80 -2.89
CA ARG A 161 -0.30 -26.80 -1.88
C ARG A 161 -0.73 -26.40 -0.47
N HIS A 162 -0.64 -25.11 -0.13
CA HIS A 162 -1.13 -24.59 1.16
C HIS A 162 -2.63 -24.84 1.31
N ASP A 163 -3.41 -24.68 0.25
CA ASP A 163 -4.86 -24.90 0.27
C ASP A 163 -5.25 -26.37 0.46
N VAL A 164 -4.40 -27.32 0.06
CA VAL A 164 -4.67 -28.76 0.27
C VAL A 164 -4.20 -29.25 1.65
N MET A 165 -3.50 -28.42 2.43
CA MET A 165 -2.92 -28.85 3.70
C MET A 165 -4.00 -29.09 4.77
N HIS A 166 -3.97 -30.30 5.37
CA HIS A 166 -4.92 -30.73 6.40
C HIS A 166 -4.76 -30.04 7.77
N SER A 167 -3.58 -29.47 8.06
CA SER A 167 -3.31 -28.68 9.26
C SER A 167 -2.84 -27.29 8.84
N ARG A 168 -3.65 -26.26 9.10
CA ARG A 168 -3.35 -24.87 8.72
C ARG A 168 -3.10 -24.05 9.98
N MET A 169 -1.91 -23.45 10.07
CA MET A 169 -1.58 -22.47 11.13
C MET A 169 -1.82 -21.02 10.71
N PHE A 170 -1.99 -20.78 9.41
CA PHE A 170 -2.24 -19.48 8.82
C PHE A 170 -3.41 -19.59 7.85
N ASN A 171 -4.22 -18.53 7.79
CA ASN A 171 -5.22 -18.36 6.75
C ASN A 171 -4.61 -17.40 5.74
N THR A 172 -4.47 -17.86 4.49
CA THR A 172 -3.99 -17.01 3.40
C THR A 172 -5.11 -16.12 2.88
#